data_AF-A0A1C2DHQ6-F1
#
_entry.id   AF-A0A1C2DHQ6-F1
#
_cell.length_a   1.000
_cell.length_b   1.000
_cell.length_c   1.000
_cell.angle_alpha   90.00
_cell.angle_beta   90.00
_cell.angle_gamma   90.00
#
_symmetry.space_group_name_H-M   'P 1'
#
loop_
_entity.id
_entity.type
_entity.pdbx_description
1 polymer ?
#
loop_
_entity_poly.entity_id
_entity_poly.type
_entity_poly.pdbx_seq_one_letter_code
_entity_poly.pdbx_strand_id
1 'polypeptide(L)' 'MAWSFWKDKRPAWIQAEERDFIKAANSLKTLQVTPRGGMRIDPEELRDQILAAREQYKDLVKKQ' A
#
# COMPACT_ATOMS: atom_id res chain seq x y z
N MET A 1 17.70 22.34 -4.93
CA MET A 1 17.83 21.57 -6.20
C MET A 1 18.68 20.29 -6.05
N ALA A 2 18.65 19.58 -4.90
CA ALA A 2 19.44 18.35 -4.70
C ALA A 2 18.64 17.05 -4.90
N TRP A 3 17.30 17.13 -4.96
CA TRP A 3 16.43 15.95 -4.99
C TRP A 3 16.48 15.19 -6.32
N SER A 4 16.74 15.88 -7.45
CA SER A 4 16.68 15.28 -8.79
C SER A 4 17.87 14.36 -9.14
N PHE A 5 18.90 14.29 -8.30
CA PHE A 5 20.10 13.46 -8.54
C PHE A 5 20.07 12.10 -7.84
N TRP A 6 19.13 11.90 -6.91
CA TRP A 6 18.90 10.60 -6.29
C TRP A 6 18.03 9.74 -7.23
N LYS A 7 18.64 9.24 -8.31
CA LYS A 7 18.02 8.11 -9.03
C LYS A 7 17.96 6.94 -8.08
N ASP A 8 16.77 6.39 -7.92
CA ASP A 8 16.56 5.17 -7.15
C ASP A 8 17.45 4.06 -7.74
N LYS A 9 18.43 3.62 -6.94
CA LYS A 9 19.39 2.58 -7.32
C LYS A 9 18.84 1.18 -7.09
N ARG A 10 17.64 1.05 -6.51
CA ARG A 10 17.01 -0.25 -6.25
C ARG A 10 16.60 -0.91 -7.57
N PRO A 11 16.61 -2.25 -7.65
CA PRO A 11 16.14 -2.98 -8.81
C PRO A 11 14.75 -2.54 -9.29
N ALA A 12 14.52 -2.62 -10.60
CA ALA A 12 13.27 -2.18 -11.22
C ALA A 12 12.02 -2.90 -10.65
N TRP A 13 12.16 -4.16 -10.20
CA TRP A 13 11.06 -4.90 -9.57
C TRP A 13 10.64 -4.30 -8.22
N ILE A 14 11.59 -3.80 -7.41
CA ILE A 14 11.28 -3.11 -6.15
C ILE A 14 10.57 -1.78 -6.42
N GLN A 15 11.00 -1.06 -7.45
CA GLN A 15 10.35 0.20 -7.84
C GLN A 15 8.93 -0.04 -8.35
N ALA A 16 8.70 -1.14 -9.07
CA ALA A 16 7.37 -1.53 -9.51
C ALA A 16 6.47 -1.90 -8.33
N GLU A 17 6.97 -2.72 -7.41
CA GLU A 17 6.24 -3.11 -6.19
C GLU A 17 5.89 -1.91 -5.31
N GLU A 18 6.82 -0.95 -5.15
CA GLU A 18 6.54 0.27 -4.41
C GLU A 18 5.51 1.16 -5.09
N ARG A 19 5.52 1.25 -6.43
CA ARG A 19 4.49 1.99 -7.18
C ARG A 19 3.12 1.32 -7.02
N ASP A 20 3.08 0.01 -7.05
CA ASP A 20 1.85 -0.76 -6.85
C ASP A 20 1.32 -0.58 -5.43
N PHE A 21 2.22 -0.57 -4.43
CA PHE A 21 1.89 -0.25 -3.05
C PHE A 21 1.31 1.16 -2.90
N ILE A 22 1.97 2.18 -3.48
CA ILE A 22 1.51 3.57 -3.44
C ILE A 22 0.14 3.70 -4.12
N LYS A 23 -0.04 3.03 -5.26
CA LYS A 23 -1.32 3.04 -5.99
C LYS A 23 -2.44 2.39 -5.19
N ALA A 24 -2.16 1.27 -4.51
CA ALA A 24 -3.10 0.62 -3.62
C ALA A 24 -3.44 1.51 -2.41
N ALA A 25 -2.43 2.12 -1.78
CA ALA A 25 -2.65 3.04 -0.67
C ALA A 25 -3.50 4.26 -1.09
N ASN A 26 -3.20 4.87 -2.24
CA ASN A 26 -3.97 6.00 -2.77
C ASN A 26 -5.39 5.62 -3.24
N SER A 27 -5.70 4.33 -3.41
CA SER A 27 -7.06 3.87 -3.70
C SER A 27 -7.97 3.83 -2.48
N LEU A 28 -7.39 3.88 -1.27
CA LEU A 28 -8.15 3.95 -0.02
C LEU A 28 -8.81 5.33 0.10
N LYS A 29 -10.10 5.34 0.38
CA LYS A 29 -10.93 6.54 0.37
C LYS A 29 -10.70 7.42 1.60
N THR A 30 -10.47 6.79 2.76
CA THR A 30 -10.32 7.50 4.04
C THR A 30 -8.87 7.69 4.47
N LEU A 31 -7.91 7.24 3.65
CA LEU A 31 -6.50 7.42 3.94
C LEU A 31 -6.13 8.91 3.94
N GLN A 32 -5.74 9.42 5.10
CA GLN A 32 -5.27 10.79 5.28
C GLN A 32 -3.91 10.81 5.96
N VAL A 33 -3.00 11.61 5.41
CA VAL A 33 -1.69 11.88 6.01
C VAL A 33 -1.79 13.18 6.79
N THR A 34 -1.50 13.11 8.09
CA THR A 34 -1.44 14.30 8.95
C THR A 34 -0.14 15.08 8.66
N PRO A 35 -0.12 16.42 8.87
CA PRO A 35 1.08 17.23 8.70
C PRO A 35 2.28 16.79 9.55
N ARG A 36 2.06 16.02 10.62
CA ARG A 36 3.10 15.44 11.47
C ARG A 36 3.63 14.08 10.96
N GLY A 37 3.17 13.61 9.81
CA GLY A 37 3.55 12.32 9.24
C GLY A 37 2.79 11.12 9.81
N GLY A 38 1.80 11.34 10.67
CA GLY A 38 0.90 10.27 11.13
C GLY A 38 -0.12 9.91 10.05
N MET A 39 -0.45 8.63 9.93
CA MET A 39 -1.45 8.12 9.00
C MET A 39 -2.78 7.89 9.74
N ARG A 40 -3.89 8.29 9.12
CA ARG A 40 -5.26 7.99 9.58
C ARG A 40 -6.01 7.27 8.47
N ILE A 41 -6.69 6.19 8.84
CA ILE A 41 -7.55 5.37 8.00
C ILE A 41 -8.78 5.05 8.84
N ASP A 42 -9.96 5.00 8.21
CA ASP A 42 -11.16 4.51 8.86
C ASP A 42 -11.00 3.02 9.17
N PRO A 43 -11.10 2.61 10.44
CA PRO A 43 -10.97 1.20 10.82
C PRO A 43 -12.00 0.30 10.13
N GLU A 44 -13.19 0.80 9.77
CA GLU A 44 -14.20 0.02 9.04
C GLU A 44 -13.77 -0.25 7.60
N GLU A 45 -13.26 0.76 6.89
CA GLU A 45 -12.73 0.57 5.53
C GLU A 45 -11.57 -0.43 5.53
N LEU A 46 -10.66 -0.31 6.49
CA LEU A 46 -9.54 -1.26 6.62
C LEU A 46 -10.04 -2.69 6.84
N ARG A 47 -11.06 -2.87 7.69
CA ARG A 47 -11.66 -4.17 7.96
C ARG A 47 -12.24 -4.78 6.68
N ASP A 48 -13.01 -4.00 5.91
CA ASP A 48 -13.62 -4.48 4.68
C ASP A 48 -12.57 -4.86 3.63
N GLN A 49 -11.50 -4.06 3.52
CA GLN A 49 -10.38 -4.35 2.65
C GLN A 49 -9.68 -5.66 3.03
N ILE A 50 -9.48 -5.91 4.33
CA ILE A 50 -8.90 -7.16 4.84
C ILE A 50 -9.80 -8.36 4.55
N LEU A 51 -11.11 -8.21 4.75
CA LEU A 51 -12.09 -9.27 4.45
C LEU A 51 -12.11 -9.61 2.96
N ALA A 52 -12.13 -8.58 2.09
CA ALA A 52 -12.07 -8.75 0.65
C ALA A 52 -10.76 -9.42 0.21
N ALA A 53 -9.62 -8.97 0.74
CA ALA A 53 -8.32 -9.58 0.44
C ALA A 53 -8.27 -11.04 0.90
N ARG A 54 -8.80 -11.35 2.08
CA ARG A 54 -8.87 -12.73 2.57
C ARG A 54 -9.68 -13.63 1.64
N GLU A 55 -10.82 -13.14 1.14
CA GLU A 55 -11.65 -13.88 0.19
C GLU A 55 -10.94 -14.07 -1.15
N GLN A 56 -10.26 -13.04 -1.66
CA GLN A 56 -9.51 -13.10 -2.92
C GLN A 56 -8.30 -14.05 -2.84
N TYR A 57 -7.64 -14.12 -1.69
CA TYR A 57 -6.44 -14.93 -1.49
C TYR A 57 -6.72 -16.26 -0.77
N LYS A 58 -7.98 -16.64 -0.59
CA LYS A 58 -8.34 -17.89 0.08
C LYS A 58 -7.68 -19.11 -0.59
N ASP A 59 -7.53 -19.06 -1.91
CA ASP A 59 -6.96 -20.15 -2.71
C ASP A 59 -5.43 -20.24 -2.59
N LEU A 60 -4.77 -19.18 -2.12
CA LEU A 60 -3.34 -19.19 -1.80
C LEU A 60 -3.05 -19.85 -0.45
N VAL A 61 -4.05 -19.99 0.42
CA VAL A 61 -3.91 -20.65 1.71
C VAL A 61 -4.13 -22.16 1.54
N LYS A 62 -3.04 -22.92 1.45
CA LYS A 62 -3.12 -24.38 1.58
C LYS A 62 -3.48 -24.74 3.02
N LYS A 63 -4.54 -25.52 3.23
CA LYS A 63 -4.75 -26.23 4.51
C LYS A 63 -3.55 -27.15 4.71
N GLN A 64 -2.77 -26.89 5.76
CA GLN A 64 -1.81 -27.86 6.27
C GLN A 64 -2.53 -28.95 7.07
#